data_AF-A0A7G3AM49-F1
#
_entry.id   AF-A0A7G3AM49-F1
#
_cell.length_a   1.000
_cell.length_b   1.000
_cell.length_c   1.000
_cell.angle_alpha   90.00
_cell.angle_beta   90.00
_cell.angle_gamma   90.00
#
_symmetry.space_group_name_H-M   'P 1'
#
loop_
_entity.id
_entity.type
_entity.pdbx_description
1 polymer ?
#
loop_
_entity_poly.entity_id
_entity_poly.type
_entity_poly.pdbx_seq_one_letter_code
_entity_poly.pdbx_strand_id
1 'polypeptide(L)' 'MTNRDHLVWIGITSVVLLGVCVHLSYSCNEMVCASVVSKCMLTQSCKCDLKNCSCCKECFNCLSYLYSECCSCVEM' A
#
# COMPACT_ATOMS: atom_id res chain seq x y z
N MET A 1 17.57 29.93 -27.23
CA MET A 1 16.43 29.00 -27.22
C MET A 1 16.80 27.86 -26.28
N THR A 2 17.04 28.19 -25.00
CA THR A 2 17.72 27.28 -24.06
C THR A 2 17.04 27.33 -22.69
N ASN A 3 16.64 28.51 -22.21
CA ASN A 3 15.98 28.64 -20.89
C ASN A 3 14.54 28.10 -20.85
N ARG A 4 13.78 28.23 -21.95
CA ARG A 4 12.38 27.74 -22.00
C ARG A 4 12.32 26.22 -22.05
N ASP A 5 13.24 25.62 -22.79
CA ASP A 5 13.34 24.17 -22.96
C ASP A 5 13.81 23.52 -21.65
N HIS A 6 14.72 24.17 -20.92
CA HIS A 6 15.18 23.71 -19.60
C HIS A 6 14.06 23.74 -18.54
N LEU A 7 13.20 24.76 -18.55
CA LEU A 7 12.04 24.85 -17.65
C LEU A 7 11.03 23.73 -17.89
N VAL A 8 10.80 23.36 -19.15
CA VAL A 8 9.91 22.25 -19.53
C VAL A 8 10.48 20.93 -19.03
N TRP A 9 11.78 20.69 -19.21
CA TRP A 9 12.44 19.47 -18.71
C TRP A 9 12.41 19.35 -17.18
N ILE A 10 12.61 20.45 -16.45
CA ILE A 10 12.50 20.47 -14.97
C ILE A 10 11.07 20.14 -14.52
N GLY A 11 10.06 20.69 -15.20
CA GLY A 11 8.66 20.39 -14.90
C GLY A 11 8.33 18.91 -15.13
N ILE A 12 8.77 18.34 -16.26
CA ILE A 12 8.54 16.93 -16.60
C ILE A 12 9.23 16.01 -15.60
N THR A 13 10.50 16.25 -15.26
CA THR A 13 11.23 15.41 -14.30
C THR A 13 10.61 15.47 -12.91
N SER A 14 10.13 16.64 -12.47
CA SER A 14 9.45 16.79 -11.18
C SER A 14 8.13 16.00 -11.12
N VAL A 15 7.31 16.06 -12.17
CA VAL A 15 6.04 15.33 -12.23
C VAL A 15 6.25 13.83 -12.28
N VAL A 16 7.23 13.36 -13.06
CA VAL A 16 7.58 11.93 -13.14
C VAL A 16 8.08 11.42 -11.79
N LEU A 17 8.94 12.18 -11.11
CA LEU A 17 9.45 11.83 -9.79
C LEU A 17 8.32 11.72 -8.75
N LEU A 18 7.40 12.68 -8.74
CA LEU A 18 6.23 12.64 -7.87
C LEU A 18 5.36 11.41 -8.11
N GLY A 19 5.07 11.07 -9.38
CA GLY A 19 4.26 9.91 -9.74
C GLY A 19 4.85 8.57 -9.26
N VAL A 20 6.17 8.41 -9.33
CA VAL A 20 6.88 7.21 -8.85
C VAL A 20 6.78 7.07 -7.32
N CYS A 21 6.90 8.17 -6.58
CA CYS A 21 6.78 8.16 -5.12
C CYS A 21 5.38 7.71 -4.64
N VAL A 22 4.31 8.10 -5.35
CA VAL A 22 2.94 7.67 -5.00
C VAL A 22 2.75 6.17 -5.20
N HIS A 23 3.35 5.61 -6.27
CA HIS A 23 3.30 4.17 -6.53
C HIS A 23 4.08 3.36 -5.49
N LEU A 24 5.22 3.87 -4.99
CA LEU A 24 5.96 3.25 -3.89
C LEU A 24 5.16 3.19 -2.58
N SER A 25 4.20 4.10 -2.41
CA SER A 25 3.32 4.14 -1.23
C SER A 25 2.22 3.06 -1.27
N TYR A 26 2.05 2.38 -2.40
CA TYR A 26 1.12 1.25 -2.53
C TYR A 26 1.75 -0.09 -2.12
N SER A 27 3.05 -0.09 -1.81
CA SER A 27 3.76 -1.26 -1.28
C SER A 27 3.51 -1.37 0.21
N CYS A 28 3.14 -2.58 0.67
CA CYS A 28 3.08 -2.94 2.07
C CYS A 28 4.36 -2.51 2.83
N ASN A 29 4.20 -1.80 3.95
CA ASN A 29 5.32 -1.55 4.86
C ASN A 29 5.48 -2.73 5.82
N GLU A 30 6.20 -3.76 5.37
CA GLU A 30 6.38 -5.02 6.10
C GLU A 30 6.87 -4.82 7.54
N MET A 31 7.68 -3.79 7.81
CA MET A 31 8.18 -3.49 9.16
C MET A 31 7.06 -3.13 10.15
N VAL A 32 6.03 -2.41 9.69
CA VAL A 32 4.89 -2.02 10.52
C VAL A 32 3.82 -3.11 10.51
N CYS A 33 3.60 -3.71 9.34
CA CYS A 33 2.50 -4.63 9.12
C CYS A 33 2.79 -6.07 9.58
N ALA A 34 4.06 -6.53 9.61
CA ALA A 34 4.41 -7.92 9.90
C ALA A 34 3.84 -8.44 11.23
N SER A 35 3.90 -7.63 12.29
CA SER A 35 3.42 -8.04 13.62
C SER A 35 1.89 -8.16 13.66
N VAL A 36 1.16 -7.14 13.19
CA VAL A 36 -0.31 -7.13 13.23
C VAL A 36 -0.90 -8.14 12.26
N VAL A 37 -0.33 -8.27 11.06
CA VAL A 37 -0.78 -9.22 10.03
C VAL A 37 -0.55 -10.65 10.51
N SER A 38 0.62 -10.98 11.07
CA SER A 38 0.89 -12.30 11.64
C SER A 38 -0.10 -12.66 12.77
N LYS A 39 -0.37 -11.71 13.68
CA LYS A 39 -1.44 -11.84 14.69
C LYS A 39 -2.79 -12.18 14.04
N CYS A 40 -3.19 -11.41 13.03
CA CYS A 40 -4.50 -11.52 12.41
C CYS A 40 -4.66 -12.78 11.55
N MET A 41 -3.56 -13.29 10.99
CA MET A 41 -3.52 -14.58 10.30
C MET A 41 -3.59 -15.75 11.27
N LEU A 42 -2.82 -15.72 12.37
CA LEU A 42 -2.83 -16.77 13.39
C LEU A 42 -4.20 -16.90 14.08
N THR A 43 -4.88 -15.77 14.30
CA THR A 43 -6.25 -15.73 14.84
C THR A 43 -7.33 -16.08 13.81
N GLN A 44 -6.93 -16.36 12.56
CA GLN A 44 -7.82 -16.69 11.43
C GLN A 44 -8.74 -15.55 10.98
N SER A 45 -8.60 -14.33 11.49
CA SER A 45 -9.42 -13.17 11.11
C SER A 45 -9.11 -12.64 9.70
N CYS A 46 -7.88 -12.85 9.20
CA CYS A 46 -7.46 -12.39 7.86
C CYS A 46 -7.21 -13.52 6.85
N LYS A 47 -7.78 -14.72 7.09
CA LYS A 47 -7.61 -15.87 6.20
C LYS A 47 -8.56 -15.78 5.00
N CYS A 48 -8.33 -14.80 4.13
CA CYS A 48 -9.23 -14.41 3.05
C CYS A 48 -8.71 -14.81 1.68
N ASP A 49 -9.53 -15.50 0.90
CA ASP A 49 -9.32 -15.64 -0.54
C ASP A 49 -9.88 -14.39 -1.22
N LEU A 50 -9.06 -13.64 -1.96
CA LEU A 50 -9.48 -12.36 -2.58
C LEU A 50 -10.71 -12.51 -3.51
N LYS A 51 -11.06 -13.72 -3.95
CA LYS A 51 -12.27 -13.97 -4.74
C LYS A 51 -13.55 -14.07 -3.91
N ASN A 52 -13.46 -14.39 -2.62
CA ASN A 52 -14.59 -14.50 -1.69
C ASN A 52 -14.25 -13.78 -0.38
N CYS A 53 -14.55 -12.47 -0.33
CA CYS A 53 -14.24 -11.55 0.77
C CYS A 53 -15.08 -11.77 2.06
N SER A 54 -15.42 -13.01 2.40
CA SER A 54 -16.32 -13.34 3.52
C SER A 54 -15.74 -12.98 4.89
N CYS A 55 -14.41 -12.90 5.02
CA CYS A 55 -13.68 -12.53 6.24
C CYS A 55 -13.15 -11.08 6.25
N CYS A 56 -13.42 -10.28 5.21
CA CYS A 56 -12.88 -8.92 5.12
C CYS A 56 -13.35 -7.99 6.26
N LYS A 57 -14.54 -8.24 6.82
CA LYS A 57 -15.04 -7.53 8.00
C LYS A 57 -14.25 -7.86 9.27
N GLU A 58 -13.93 -9.14 9.48
CA GLU A 58 -13.09 -9.61 10.58
C GLU A 58 -11.66 -9.08 10.44
N CYS A 59 -11.12 -9.15 9.22
CA CYS A 59 -9.79 -8.65 8.92
C CYS A 59 -9.68 -7.13 9.12
N PHE A 60 -10.68 -6.36 8.66
CA PHE A 60 -10.78 -4.93 8.93
C PHE A 60 -10.81 -4.63 10.43
N ASN A 61 -11.60 -5.37 11.21
CA ASN A 61 -11.61 -5.20 12.66
C ASN A 61 -10.27 -5.56 13.32
N CYS A 62 -9.56 -6.56 12.78
CA CYS A 62 -8.29 -7.01 13.34
C CYS A 62 -7.13 -6.05 13.04
N LEU A 63 -7.07 -5.50 11.82
CA LEU A 63 -6.09 -4.48 11.41
C LEU A 63 -6.48 -3.08 11.89
N SER A 64 -7.78 -2.82 12.08
CA SER A 64 -8.31 -1.52 12.51
C SER A 64 -7.80 -0.39 11.61
N TYR A 65 -7.21 0.66 12.18
CA TYR A 65 -6.67 1.79 11.45
C TYR A 65 -5.50 1.43 10.50
N LEU A 66 -4.85 0.27 10.67
CA LEU A 66 -3.80 -0.20 9.76
C LEU A 66 -4.35 -0.88 8.50
N TYR A 67 -5.67 -1.02 8.35
CA TYR A 67 -6.24 -1.73 7.19
C TYR A 67 -5.81 -1.11 5.85
N SER A 68 -5.85 0.21 5.72
CA SER A 68 -5.40 0.92 4.51
C SER A 68 -3.94 0.64 4.14
N GLU A 69 -3.07 0.51 5.14
CA GLU A 69 -1.62 0.38 4.97
C GLU A 69 -1.19 -1.08 4.83
N CYS A 70 -1.88 -1.99 5.51
CA CYS A 70 -1.47 -3.37 5.68
C CYS A 70 -2.35 -4.38 4.94
N CYS A 71 -3.47 -3.98 4.34
CA CYS A 71 -4.30 -4.89 3.55
C CYS A 71 -3.53 -5.49 2.36
N SER A 72 -2.61 -4.73 1.76
CA SER A 72 -1.72 -5.22 0.70
C SER A 72 -0.71 -6.27 1.17
N CYS A 73 -0.53 -6.44 2.49
CA CYS A 73 0.35 -7.45 3.10
C CYS A 73 -0.38 -8.77 3.43
N VAL A 74 -1.72 -8.77 3.39
CA VAL A 74 -2.56 -9.92 3.72
C VAL A 74 -2.68 -10.78 2.46
N GLU A 75 -1.74 -11.71 2.30
CA GLU A 75 -1.69 -12.74 1.24
C GLU A 75 -1.97 -12.22 -0.18
N MET A 76 -0.90 -11.63 -0.74
CA MET A 76 -0.43 -11.90 -2.10
C MET A 76 0.04 -13.36 -2.24
#